data_AF-A0A8X6PKB7-F1
#
_entry.id   AF-A0A8X6PKB7-F1
#
_cell.length_a   1.000
_cell.length_b   1.000
_cell.length_c   1.000
_cell.angle_alpha   90.00
_cell.angle_beta   90.00
_cell.angle_gamma   90.00
#
_symmetry.space_group_name_H-M   'P 1'
#
loop_
_entity.id
_entity.type
_entity.pdbx_description
1 polymer ?
#
loop_
_entity_poly.entity_id
_entity_poly.type
_entity_poly.pdbx_seq_one_letter_code
_entity_poly.pdbx_strand_id
1 'polypeptide(L)'
;FDVQTLTWGKDPKMIIKFLQNLVGVNCENTRKEERFDEIVPKLQIHLRKLARYELKRVYSQCQISVKKREAAKSTLIQCFDYWRRGFRHLGRLLVYKGYLPDEELLFFLTLDEINDMLETRSPSIIS
;
A
#
# COMPACT_ATOMS: atom_id res chain seq x y z
N PHE A 1 -4.99 -5.62 3.39
CA PHE A 1 -4.88 -4.19 3.73
C PHE A 1 -5.94 -3.91 4.76
N ASP A 2 -5.53 -3.63 5.99
CA ASP A 2 -6.46 -3.43 7.09
C ASP A 2 -6.84 -1.94 7.21
N VAL A 3 -8.13 -1.67 7.32
CA VAL A 3 -8.70 -0.32 7.43
C VAL A 3 -8.47 0.26 8.83
N GLN A 4 -8.41 -0.57 9.87
CA GLN A 4 -8.23 -0.13 11.25
C GLN A 4 -6.82 0.45 11.50
N THR A 5 -5.79 -0.21 10.95
CA THR A 5 -4.37 0.15 11.12
C THR A 5 -4.07 1.64 10.91
N LEU A 6 -3.23 2.23 11.77
CA LEU A 6 -2.77 3.62 11.64
C LEU A 6 -1.75 3.77 10.50
N THR A 7 -1.93 4.80 9.68
CA THR A 7 -0.99 5.13 8.62
C THR A 7 0.15 6.00 9.14
N TRP A 8 1.27 6.00 8.42
CA TRP A 8 2.41 6.84 8.75
C TRP A 8 2.11 8.35 8.74
N GLY A 9 1.11 8.77 7.98
CA GLY A 9 0.64 10.16 7.99
C GLY A 9 -0.08 10.54 9.29
N LYS A 10 -0.62 9.56 10.04
CA LYS A 10 -1.25 9.78 11.35
C LYS A 10 -0.28 9.57 12.50
N ASP A 11 0.52 8.51 12.46
CA ASP A 11 1.59 8.27 13.43
C ASP A 11 2.96 8.19 12.73
N PRO A 12 3.76 9.27 12.76
CA PRO A 12 5.05 9.32 12.09
C PRO A 12 6.15 8.60 12.88
N LYS A 13 5.91 8.11 14.10
CA LYS A 13 6.95 7.50 14.96
C LYS A 13 7.71 6.37 14.27
N MET A 14 6.99 5.54 13.51
CA MET A 14 7.60 4.43 12.78
C MET A 14 8.56 4.91 11.68
N ILE A 15 8.15 5.91 10.88
CA ILE A 15 9.02 6.51 9.86
C ILE A 15 10.23 7.16 10.51
N ILE A 16 10.04 7.92 11.59
CA ILE A 16 11.15 8.64 12.24
C ILE A 16 12.22 7.66 12.71
N LYS A 17 11.83 6.56 13.37
CA LYS A 17 12.77 5.50 13.77
C LYS A 17 13.48 4.88 12.56
N PHE A 18 12.75 4.65 11.47
CA PHE A 18 13.32 4.10 10.25
C PHE A 18 14.34 5.07 9.62
N LEU A 19 14.03 6.36 9.53
CA LEU A 19 14.94 7.38 9.03
C LEU A 19 16.18 7.52 9.91
N GLN A 20 16.03 7.51 11.24
CA GLN A 20 17.15 7.51 12.18
C GLN A 20 18.10 6.33 11.93
N ASN A 21 17.55 5.13 11.69
CA ASN A 21 18.34 3.95 11.34
C ASN A 21 19.06 4.10 9.99
N LEU A 22 18.46 4.78 9.02
CA LEU A 22 19.05 5.00 7.69
C LEU A 22 20.15 6.06 7.69
N VAL A 23 20.08 7.08 8.54
CA VAL A 23 21.08 8.17 8.62
C VAL A 23 22.47 7.64 9.00
N GLY A 24 22.56 6.53 9.72
CA GLY A 24 23.84 5.87 10.04
C GLY A 24 24.44 5.03 8.91
N VAL A 25 23.71 4.80 7.81
CA VAL A 25 24.17 4.01 6.67
C VAL A 25 24.76 4.94 5.62
N ASN A 26 26.05 4.82 5.33
CA ASN A 26 26.72 5.65 4.33
C ASN A 26 26.10 5.41 2.93
N CYS A 27 25.31 6.38 2.45
CA CYS A 27 24.60 6.34 1.17
C CYS A 27 25.52 6.66 -0.03
N GLU A 28 26.76 6.18 -0.04
CA GLU A 28 27.68 6.38 -1.19
C GLU A 28 27.35 5.52 -2.40
N ASN A 29 26.34 4.65 -2.30
CA ASN A 29 25.96 3.75 -3.39
C ASN A 29 24.76 4.29 -4.17
N THR A 30 24.96 5.34 -4.96
CA THR A 30 24.18 5.50 -6.19
C THR A 30 24.54 4.32 -7.10
N ARG A 31 23.88 3.19 -6.91
CA ARG A 31 23.97 2.05 -7.84
C ARG A 31 23.61 2.58 -9.21
N LYS A 32 24.60 2.68 -10.10
CA LYS A 32 24.38 3.09 -11.49
C LYS A 32 23.38 2.11 -12.10
N GLU A 33 22.31 2.63 -12.70
CA GLU A 33 21.35 1.79 -13.42
C GLU A 33 22.08 1.17 -14.61
N GLU A 34 22.47 -0.11 -14.49
CA GLU A 34 23.16 -0.81 -15.55
C GLU A 34 22.23 -0.96 -16.77
N ARG A 35 22.67 -0.45 -17.92
CA ARG A 35 21.86 -0.49 -19.14
C ARG A 35 21.93 -1.89 -19.76
N PHE A 36 20.85 -2.32 -20.43
CA PHE A 36 20.81 -3.62 -21.13
C PHE A 36 22.04 -3.86 -22.03
N ASP A 37 22.50 -2.82 -22.72
CA ASP A 37 23.66 -2.89 -23.62
C ASP A 37 25.00 -3.09 -22.89
N GLU A 38 25.07 -2.79 -21.59
CA GLU A 38 26.24 -3.03 -20.74
C GLU A 38 26.19 -4.42 -20.08
N ILE A 39 24.99 -4.91 -19.77
CA ILE A 39 24.78 -6.19 -19.09
C ILE A 39 24.95 -7.37 -20.06
N VAL A 40 24.37 -7.28 -21.26
CA VAL A 40 24.34 -8.41 -22.19
C VAL A 40 25.74 -8.85 -22.64
N PRO A 41 26.70 -7.96 -22.95
CA PRO A 41 28.08 -8.35 -23.25
C PRO A 41 28.81 -8.98 -22.06
N LYS A 42 28.53 -8.53 -20.82
CA LYS A 42 29.14 -9.12 -19.59
C LYS A 42 28.77 -10.59 -19.40
N LEU A 43 27.62 -11.03 -19.93
CA LEU A 43 27.16 -12.42 -19.84
C LEU A 43 27.97 -13.39 -20.73
N GLN A 44 28.85 -12.89 -21.62
CA GLN A 44 29.69 -13.69 -22.53
C GLN A 44 28.89 -14.70 -23.41
N ILE A 45 27.63 -14.39 -23.73
CA ILE A 45 26.75 -15.29 -24.50
C ILE A 45 26.75 -14.90 -25.98
N HIS A 46 26.98 -15.88 -26.86
CA HIS A 46 26.84 -15.70 -28.29
C HIS A 46 25.36 -15.82 -28.72
N LEU A 47 24.65 -14.70 -28.75
CA LEU A 47 23.25 -14.64 -29.17
C LEU A 47 23.13 -14.29 -30.67
N ARG A 48 22.29 -15.02 -31.41
CA ARG A 48 21.86 -14.63 -32.76
C ARG A 48 21.11 -13.30 -32.68
N LYS A 49 21.21 -12.44 -33.71
CA LYS A 49 20.60 -11.10 -33.74
C LYS A 49 19.10 -11.10 -33.39
N LEU A 50 18.34 -12.07 -33.89
CA LEU A 50 16.91 -12.23 -33.58
C LEU A 50 16.67 -12.57 -32.10
N ALA A 51 17.45 -13.50 -31.53
CA ALA A 51 17.35 -13.84 -30.11
C ALA A 51 17.71 -12.65 -29.20
N ARG A 52 18.71 -11.85 -29.60
CA ARG A 52 19.08 -10.62 -28.88
C ARG A 52 17.97 -9.56 -28.92
N TYR A 53 17.28 -9.44 -30.05
CA TYR A 53 16.13 -8.54 -30.17
C TYR A 53 14.96 -8.96 -29.28
N GLU A 54 14.61 -10.25 -29.30
CA GLU A 54 13.55 -10.78 -28.43
C GLU A 54 13.89 -10.63 -26.95
N LEU A 55 15.14 -10.88 -26.55
CA LEU A 55 15.60 -10.68 -25.19
C LEU A 55 15.46 -9.22 -24.75
N LYS A 56 15.81 -8.26 -25.62
CA LYS A 56 15.64 -6.83 -25.35
C LYS A 56 14.16 -6.46 -25.15
N ARG A 57 13.28 -7.04 -25.98
CA ARG A 57 11.84 -6.86 -25.87
C ARG A 57 11.32 -7.39 -24.53
N VAL A 58 11.63 -8.63 -24.17
CA VAL A 58 11.24 -9.23 -22.88
C VAL A 58 11.79 -8.43 -21.69
N TYR A 59 13.07 -8.05 -21.73
CA TYR A 59 13.70 -7.25 -20.66
C TYR A 59 12.96 -5.93 -20.42
N SER A 60 12.69 -5.17 -21.49
CA SER A 60 11.94 -3.92 -21.39
C SER A 60 10.53 -4.14 -20.85
N GLN A 61 9.86 -5.21 -21.28
CA GLN A 61 8.52 -5.57 -20.82
C GLN A 61 8.52 -5.93 -19.33
N CYS A 62 9.51 -6.69 -18.85
CA CYS A 62 9.66 -7.01 -17.42
C CYS A 62 9.81 -5.73 -16.59
N GLN A 63 10.65 -4.79 -17.01
CA GLN A 63 10.83 -3.52 -16.31
C GLN A 63 9.52 -2.70 -16.26
N ILE A 64 8.81 -2.61 -17.39
CA ILE A 64 7.51 -1.92 -17.46
C ILE A 64 6.48 -2.61 -16.57
N SER A 65 6.43 -3.94 -16.58
CA SER A 65 5.49 -4.72 -15.76
C SER A 65 5.74 -4.52 -14.27
N VAL A 66 6.99 -4.49 -13.82
CA VAL A 66 7.33 -4.18 -12.42
C VAL A 66 6.89 -2.76 -12.07
N LYS A 67 7.20 -1.76 -12.91
CA LYS A 67 6.76 -0.37 -12.70
C LYS A 67 5.24 -0.27 -12.59
N LYS A 68 4.50 -0.93 -13.49
CA LYS A 68 3.03 -0.97 -13.48
C LYS A 68 2.48 -1.65 -12.22
N ARG A 69 3.10 -2.75 -11.78
CA ARG A 69 2.68 -3.47 -10.56
C ARG A 69 2.85 -2.60 -9.32
N GLU A 70 4.01 -1.96 -9.17
CA GLU A 70 4.24 -1.07 -8.02
C GLU A 70 3.31 0.15 -8.05
N ALA A 71 3.06 0.73 -9.24
CA ALA A 71 2.08 1.81 -9.38
C ALA A 71 0.66 1.36 -8.99
N ALA A 72 0.22 0.19 -9.48
CA ALA A 72 -1.09 -0.36 -9.12
C ALA A 72 -1.21 -0.62 -7.61
N LYS A 73 -0.16 -1.15 -6.98
CA LYS A 73 -0.10 -1.32 -5.53
C LYS A 73 -0.22 0.02 -4.80
N SER A 74 0.50 1.06 -5.23
CA SER A 74 0.40 2.40 -4.65
C SER A 74 -1.01 2.98 -4.78
N THR A 75 -1.65 2.84 -5.94
CA THR A 75 -3.03 3.30 -6.14
C THR A 75 -4.01 2.56 -5.24
N LEU A 76 -3.87 1.24 -5.10
CA LEU A 76 -4.71 0.44 -4.18
C LEU A 76 -4.56 0.93 -2.74
N ILE A 77 -3.32 1.15 -2.26
CA ILE A 77 -3.06 1.70 -0.92
C ILE A 77 -3.75 3.05 -0.73
N GLN A 78 -3.71 3.93 -1.74
CA GLN A 78 -4.37 5.22 -1.68
C GLN A 78 -5.90 5.09 -1.57
N CYS A 79 -6.51 4.17 -2.34
CA CYS A 79 -7.93 3.86 -2.19
C CYS A 79 -8.27 3.40 -0.76
N PHE A 80 -7.48 2.48 -0.20
CA PHE A 80 -7.65 2.03 1.19
C PHE A 80 -7.49 3.16 2.22
N ASP A 81 -6.64 4.16 1.96
CA ASP A 81 -6.55 5.33 2.84
C ASP A 81 -7.82 6.19 2.82
N TYR A 82 -8.47 6.34 1.66
CA TYR A 82 -9.78 7.00 1.60
C TYR A 82 -10.84 6.23 2.38
N TRP A 83 -10.91 4.91 2.22
CA TRP A 83 -11.81 4.06 3.01
C TRP A 83 -11.56 4.24 4.51
N ARG A 84 -10.29 4.18 4.96
CA ARG A 84 -9.91 4.40 6.36
C ARG A 84 -10.38 5.75 6.89
N ARG A 85 -10.23 6.83 6.12
CA ARG A 85 -10.73 8.16 6.51
C ARG A 85 -12.25 8.17 6.62
N GLY A 86 -12.94 7.54 5.67
CA GLY A 86 -14.39 7.39 5.66
C GLY A 86 -14.91 6.64 6.89
N PHE A 87 -14.40 5.44 7.17
CA PHE A 87 -14.80 4.65 8.33
C PHE A 87 -14.52 5.36 9.66
N ARG A 88 -13.37 6.03 9.82
CA ARG A 88 -13.12 6.82 11.03
C ARG A 88 -14.02 8.04 11.16
N HIS A 89 -14.44 8.64 10.06
CA HIS A 89 -15.44 9.69 10.11
C HIS A 89 -16.82 9.13 10.49
N LEU A 90 -17.20 7.98 9.94
CA LEU A 90 -18.42 7.27 10.30
C LEU A 90 -18.46 6.88 11.78
N GLY A 91 -17.37 6.33 12.33
CA GLY A 91 -17.26 5.97 13.75
C GLY A 91 -17.51 7.18 14.66
N ARG A 92 -16.87 8.32 14.36
CA ARG A 92 -17.11 9.60 15.06
C ARG A 92 -18.58 10.02 15.02
N LEU A 93 -19.23 9.90 13.87
CA LEU A 93 -20.64 10.25 13.73
C LEU A 93 -21.56 9.31 14.51
N LEU A 94 -21.25 8.01 14.54
CA LEU A 94 -22.02 7.03 15.29
C LEU A 94 -21.90 7.23 16.80
N VAL A 95 -20.70 7.53 17.31
CA VAL A 95 -20.50 7.89 18.72
C VAL A 95 -21.22 9.19 19.06
N TYR A 96 -21.08 10.22 18.23
CA TYR A 96 -21.76 11.51 18.44
C TYR A 96 -23.29 11.36 18.49
N LYS A 97 -23.86 10.47 17.67
CA LYS A 97 -25.29 10.16 17.66
C LYS A 97 -25.73 9.17 18.75
N GLY A 98 -24.80 8.65 19.55
CA GLY A 98 -25.06 7.70 20.64
C GLY A 98 -25.37 6.27 20.17
N TYR A 99 -24.97 5.89 18.96
CA TYR A 99 -25.10 4.51 18.47
C TYR A 99 -24.00 3.62 19.03
N LEU A 100 -22.76 4.12 19.11
CA LEU A 100 -21.60 3.37 19.61
C LEU A 100 -20.99 4.07 20.83
N PRO A 101 -20.43 3.31 21.79
CA PRO A 101 -19.70 3.89 22.91
C PRO A 101 -18.28 4.36 22.52
N ASP A 102 -17.67 3.73 21.52
CA ASP A 102 -16.32 4.04 21.03
C ASP A 102 -16.27 3.96 19.49
N GLU A 103 -15.45 4.82 18.88
CA GLU A 103 -15.28 4.95 17.43
C GLU A 103 -14.59 3.71 16.85
N GLU A 104 -13.66 3.11 17.60
CA GLU A 104 -12.89 1.95 17.15
C GLU A 104 -13.75 0.68 17.12
N LEU A 105 -14.89 0.65 17.83
CA LEU A 105 -15.79 -0.49 17.84
C LEU A 105 -16.39 -0.77 16.46
N LEU A 106 -16.51 0.27 15.63
CA LEU A 106 -16.99 0.17 14.25
C LEU A 106 -16.17 -0.83 13.41
N PHE A 107 -14.87 -0.99 13.69
CA PHE A 107 -14.01 -1.89 12.91
C PHE A 107 -14.22 -3.37 13.22
N PHE A 108 -14.99 -3.69 14.26
CA PHE A 108 -15.36 -5.06 14.62
C PHE A 108 -16.75 -5.46 14.07
N LEU A 109 -17.46 -4.51 13.46
CA LEU A 109 -18.76 -4.76 12.83
C LEU A 109 -18.59 -5.03 11.34
N THR A 110 -19.37 -5.97 10.83
CA THR A 110 -19.55 -6.19 9.40
C THR A 110 -20.39 -5.07 8.79
N LEU A 111 -20.33 -4.91 7.46
CA LEU A 111 -21.14 -3.90 6.77
C LEU A 111 -22.64 -4.12 6.95
N ASP A 112 -23.06 -5.38 7.01
CA ASP A 112 -24.46 -5.75 7.22
C ASP A 112 -24.91 -5.36 8.64
N GLU A 113 -24.11 -5.67 9.67
CA GLU A 113 -24.38 -5.24 11.05
C GLU A 113 -24.42 -3.71 11.20
N ILE A 114 -23.56 -2.99 10.48
CA ILE A 114 -23.59 -1.51 10.46
C ILE A 114 -24.90 -1.01 9.84
N ASN A 115 -25.36 -1.61 8.74
CA ASN A 115 -26.62 -1.25 8.11
C ASN A 115 -27.81 -1.56 9.03
N ASP A 116 -27.86 -2.76 9.60
CA ASP A 116 -28.92 -3.18 10.51
C ASP A 116 -29.01 -2.26 11.75
N MET A 117 -27.85 -1.85 12.28
CA MET A 117 -27.77 -0.89 13.39
C MET A 117 -28.31 0.49 13.01
N LEU A 118 -28.00 0.96 11.79
CA LEU A 118 -28.48 2.24 11.28
C LEU A 118 -29.99 2.26 11.07
N GLU A 119 -30.57 1.15 10.61
CA GLU A 119 -32.00 1.02 10.35
C GLU A 119 -32.82 0.81 11.63
N THR A 120 -32.41 -0.12 12.48
CA THR A 120 -33.21 -0.53 13.64
C THR A 120 -32.92 0.26 14.92
N ARG A 121 -31.77 0.96 14.98
CA ARG A 121 -31.27 1.64 16.19
C ARG A 121 -31.19 0.70 17.41
N SER A 122 -31.07 -0.60 17.18
CA SER A 122 -31.08 -1.61 18.24
C SER A 122 -29.70 -1.68 18.92
N PRO A 123 -29.60 -1.45 20.24
CA PRO A 123 -28.32 -1.57 20.96
C PRO A 123 -27.85 -3.03 21.13
N SER A 124 -28.69 -4.01 20.79
CA SER A 124 -28.44 -5.44 20.95
C SER A 124 -27.24 -5.97 20.16
N ILE A 125 -26.79 -5.23 19.14
CA ILE A 125 -25.66 -5.59 18.26
C ILE A 125 -24.31 -5.41 18.98
N ILE A 126 -24.29 -4.70 20.11
CA ILE A 126 -23.07 -4.31 20.83
C ILE A 126 -22.84 -5.18 22.10
N SER A 127 -23.71 -6.17 22.36
CA SER A 127 -23.66 -7.00 23.57
C SER A 127 -22.84 -8.28 23.44
#